data_AF-A0A2G4DXT7-F1
#
_entry.id   AF-A0A2G4DXT7-F1
#
_cell.length_a   1.000
_cell.length_b   1.000
_cell.length_c   1.000
_cell.angle_alpha   90.00
_cell.angle_beta   90.00
_cell.angle_gamma   90.00
#
_symmetry.space_group_name_H-M   'P 1'
#
loop_
_entity.id
_entity.type
_entity.pdbx_description
1 polymer ?
#
loop_
_entity_poly.entity_id
_entity_poly.type
_entity_poly.pdbx_seq_one_letter_code
_entity_poly.pdbx_strand_id
1 'polypeptide(L)' 'MSDSNKKPVLRSAQWFGTADKNGFMYRSWMKNQGIADHQFQGKPIIGICNTWSELTPCNAHFRTIAEHV' A
#
# COMPACT_ATOMS: atom_id res chain seq x y z
N MET A 1 -14.22 -31.48 -5.42
CA MET A 1 -13.67 -30.26 -6.04
C MET A 1 -13.01 -29.41 -4.96
N SER A 2 -11.68 -29.35 -4.90
CA SER A 2 -11.01 -28.33 -4.07
C SER A 2 -11.21 -26.98 -4.72
N ASP A 3 -11.77 -26.04 -3.96
CA ASP A 3 -12.05 -24.66 -4.35
C ASP A 3 -10.72 -23.89 -4.53
N SER A 4 -10.01 -24.15 -5.62
CA SER A 4 -8.63 -23.71 -5.89
C SER A 4 -8.53 -22.26 -6.39
N ASN A 5 -9.59 -21.46 -6.28
CA ASN A 5 -9.65 -20.11 -6.87
C ASN A 5 -10.00 -18.98 -5.89
N LYS A 6 -9.93 -19.21 -4.57
CA LYS A 6 -10.04 -18.11 -3.60
C LYS A 6 -8.70 -17.40 -3.47
N LYS A 7 -8.64 -16.15 -3.96
CA LYS A 7 -7.50 -15.27 -3.72
C LYS A 7 -7.25 -15.18 -2.19
N PRO A 8 -6.01 -15.37 -1.73
CA PRO A 8 -5.72 -15.30 -0.30
C PRO A 8 -6.01 -13.89 0.22
N VAL A 9 -6.54 -13.81 1.44
CA VAL A 9 -6.76 -12.53 2.11
C VAL A 9 -5.40 -11.88 2.38
N LEU A 10 -5.20 -10.67 1.86
CA LEU A 10 -3.97 -9.92 2.04
C LEU A 10 -3.89 -9.34 3.46
N ARG A 11 -2.69 -9.31 4.05
CA ARG A 11 -2.47 -8.69 5.37
C ARG A 11 -2.97 -7.25 5.45
N SER A 12 -2.89 -6.49 4.36
CA SER A 12 -3.38 -5.11 4.27
C SER A 12 -4.89 -4.98 4.55
N ALA A 13 -5.66 -6.05 4.38
CA ALA A 13 -7.09 -6.07 4.69
C ALA A 13 -7.39 -5.86 6.18
N GLN A 14 -6.43 -6.16 7.08
CA GLN A 14 -6.58 -5.90 8.52
C GLN A 14 -6.67 -4.40 8.84
N TRP A 15 -6.07 -3.53 8.00
CA TRP A 15 -6.18 -2.08 8.14
C TRP A 15 -7.24 -1.51 7.19
N PHE A 16 -7.22 -1.87 5.91
CA PHE A 16 -8.06 -1.16 4.94
C PHE A 16 -9.32 -1.91 4.52
N GLY A 17 -9.45 -3.20 4.85
CA GLY A 17 -10.56 -4.06 4.41
C GLY A 17 -11.74 -4.11 5.38
N THR A 18 -11.58 -3.66 6.62
CA THR A 18 -12.64 -3.73 7.63
C THR A 18 -13.65 -2.59 7.50
N ALA A 19 -14.91 -2.86 7.83
CA ALA A 19 -16.00 -1.89 7.86
C ALA A 19 -16.22 -1.29 9.27
N ASP A 20 -15.26 -1.47 10.17
CA ASP A 20 -15.31 -0.93 11.53
C ASP A 20 -14.75 0.50 11.61
N LYS A 21 -14.82 1.09 12.81
CA LYS A 21 -14.32 2.44 13.08
C LYS A 21 -12.84 2.60 12.71
N ASN A 22 -12.02 1.58 12.99
CA ASN A 22 -10.59 1.62 12.70
C ASN A 22 -10.34 1.57 11.19
N GLY A 23 -11.00 0.68 10.45
CA GLY A 23 -10.91 0.62 9.00
C GLY A 23 -11.34 1.92 8.31
N PHE A 24 -12.42 2.54 8.80
CA PHE A 24 -12.82 3.87 8.35
C PHE A 24 -11.75 4.92 8.61
N MET A 25 -11.17 4.96 9.83
CA MET A 25 -10.11 5.90 10.19
C MET A 25 -8.88 5.74 9.30
N TYR A 26 -8.37 4.51 9.12
CA TYR A 26 -7.18 4.26 8.29
C TYR A 26 -7.37 4.67 6.83
N ARG A 27 -8.52 4.34 6.22
CA ARG A 27 -8.83 4.79 4.85
C ARG A 27 -9.00 6.31 4.76
N SER A 28 -9.56 6.95 5.79
CA SER A 28 -9.77 8.41 5.81
C SER A 28 -8.45 9.18 5.77
N TRP A 29 -7.43 8.72 6.51
CA TRP A 29 -6.09 9.32 6.46
C TRP A 29 -5.45 9.24 5.08
N MET A 30 -5.59 8.10 4.40
CA MET A 30 -5.06 7.95 3.05
C MET A 30 -5.85 8.77 2.01
N LYS A 31 -7.18 8.87 2.15
CA LYS A 31 -8.04 9.69 1.29
C LYS A 31 -7.70 11.18 1.38
N ASN A 32 -7.28 11.66 2.55
CA ASN A 32 -6.83 13.05 2.71
C ASN A 32 -5.58 13.37 1.88
N GLN A 33 -4.79 12.36 1.50
CA GLN A 33 -3.66 12.49 0.57
C GLN A 33 -4.07 12.33 -0.91
N GLY A 34 -5.36 12.21 -1.21
CA GLY A 34 -5.89 12.04 -2.58
C GLY A 34 -6.01 10.59 -3.05
N ILE A 35 -5.80 9.59 -2.20
CA ILE A 35 -5.88 8.17 -2.59
C ILE A 35 -7.33 7.68 -2.56
N ALA A 36 -7.85 7.25 -3.71
CA ALA A 36 -9.23 6.81 -3.85
C ALA A 36 -9.54 5.48 -3.13
N ASP A 37 -10.78 5.31 -2.65
CA ASP A 37 -11.21 4.14 -1.85
C ASP A 37 -11.01 2.79 -2.55
N HIS A 38 -11.31 2.73 -3.85
CA HIS A 38 -11.18 1.52 -4.66
C HIS A 38 -9.73 1.00 -4.78
N GLN A 39 -8.72 1.80 -4.43
CA GLN A 39 -7.33 1.36 -4.38
C GLN A 39 -7.06 0.41 -3.22
N PHE A 40 -7.91 0.39 -2.19
CA PHE A 40 -7.79 -0.49 -1.04
C PHE A 40 -8.63 -1.78 -1.16
N GLN A 41 -9.46 -1.88 -2.20
CA GLN A 41 -10.42 -2.98 -2.37
C GLN A 41 -9.78 -4.15 -3.12
N GLY A 42 -9.22 -5.10 -2.37
CA GLY A 42 -8.70 -6.36 -2.91
C GLY A 42 -7.41 -6.23 -3.74
N LYS A 43 -6.81 -5.03 -3.79
CA LYS A 43 -5.50 -4.79 -4.41
C LYS A 43 -4.37 -4.96 -3.37
N PRO A 44 -3.20 -5.48 -3.77
CA PRO A 44 -2.03 -5.50 -2.91
C PRO A 44 -1.51 -4.09 -2.64
N ILE A 45 -1.12 -3.84 -1.40
CA ILE A 45 -0.43 -2.61 -1.00
C ILE A 45 1.06 -2.89 -1.04
N ILE A 46 1.77 -2.19 -1.92
CA ILE A 46 3.20 -2.38 -2.16
C ILE A 46 3.97 -1.27 -1.46
N GLY A 47 4.86 -1.64 -0.53
CA GLY A 47 5.80 -0.72 0.07
C GLY A 47 7.08 -0.67 -0.75
N ILE A 48 7.43 0.50 -1.27
CA ILE A 48 8.71 0.74 -1.94
C ILE A 48 9.69 1.22 -0.88
N CYS A 49 10.55 0.31 -0.39
CA CYS A 49 11.61 0.66 0.55
C CYS A 49 12.70 1.46 -0.17
N ASN A 50 12.64 2.78 -0.07
CA ASN A 50 13.61 3.67 -0.70
C ASN A 50 14.69 4.11 0.31
N THR A 51 15.94 3.70 0.08
CA THR A 51 17.11 4.07 0.89
C THR A 51 17.83 5.32 0.38
N TRP A 52 17.15 6.15 -0.43
CA TRP A 52 17.63 7.47 -0.80
C TRP A 52 17.87 8.33 0.45
N SER A 53 19.01 9.00 0.47
CA SER A 53 19.37 10.07 1.41
C SER A 53 20.46 10.92 0.79
N GLU A 54 20.48 12.23 1.10
CA GLU A 54 21.56 13.14 0.69
C GLU A 54 22.92 12.73 1.29
N LEU A 55 22.91 12.01 2.41
CA LEU A 55 24.13 11.53 3.09
C LEU A 55 24.63 10.17 2.54
N THR A 56 23.89 9.54 1.62
CA THR A 56 24.26 8.24 1.02
C THR A 56 24.42 8.38 -0.49
N PRO A 57 25.60 8.80 -0.99
CA PRO A 57 25.77 9.21 -2.38
C PRO A 57 25.51 8.08 -3.39
N CYS A 58 25.82 6.83 -3.03
CA CYS A 58 25.54 5.66 -3.86
C CYS A 58 24.05 5.50 -4.21
N ASN A 59 23.15 5.99 -3.34
CA ASN A 59 21.70 5.87 -3.48
C ASN A 59 21.04 7.19 -3.93
N ALA A 60 21.82 8.22 -4.29
CA ALA A 60 21.30 9.57 -4.55
C ALA A 60 20.21 9.63 -5.65
N HIS A 61 20.24 8.67 -6.58
CA HIS A 61 19.31 8.55 -7.70
C HIS A 61 18.07 7.69 -7.41
N PHE A 62 17.95 7.10 -6.20
CA PHE A 62 16.86 6.17 -5.90
C PHE A 62 15.47 6.84 -5.79
N ARG A 63 15.37 8.18 -5.65
CA ARG A 63 14.08 8.87 -5.79
C ARG A 63 13.47 8.68 -7.17
N THR A 64 14.25 8.92 -8.22
CA THR A 64 13.81 8.74 -9.61
C THR A 64 13.49 7.28 -9.92
N ILE A 65 14.25 6.34 -9.37
CA ILE A 65 13.94 4.91 -9.50
C ILE A 65 12.61 4.59 -8.82
N ALA A 66 12.37 5.08 -7.59
CA ALA A 66 11.14 4.81 -6.86
C ALA A 66 9.89 5.42 -7.51
N GLU A 67 10.03 6.54 -8.24
CA GLU A 67 8.94 7.14 -9.03
C GLU A 67 8.59 6.32 -10.29
N HIS A 68 9.52 5.53 -10.81
CA HIS A 68 9.31 4.67 -11.98
C HIS A 68 8.66 3.32 -11.65
N VAL A 69 8.89 2.80 -10.45
CA VAL A 69 8.40 1.48 -9.97
C VAL A 69 6.91 1.51 -9.67
#